data_AF-A0A0W0V8G7-F1
#
_entry.id   AF-A0A0W0V8G7-F1
#
_cell.length_a   1.000
_cell.length_b   1.000
_cell.length_c   1.000
_cell.angle_alpha   90.00
_cell.angle_beta   90.00
_cell.angle_gamma   90.00
#
_symmetry.space_group_name_H-M   'P 1'
#
loop_
_entity.id
_entity.type
_entity.pdbx_description
1 polymer ?
#
loop_
_entity_poly.entity_id
_entity_poly.type
_entity_poly.pdbx_seq_one_letter_code
_entity_poly.pdbx_strand_id
1 'polypeptide(L)'
;MKSSVRRELVDYAVNTHTVSLRRACKVVGISDSVYRYKPDSQSDEGVIVALKESSERYPAYGFSKLLKVLRRQGHRWNHKRIYRVYCELKLNMRRKGKKRLPNRSPAP
;
A
#
# COMPACT_ATOMS: atom_id res chain seq x y z
N MET A 1 -5.87 -23.92 -2.80
CA MET A 1 -5.43 -23.30 -1.53
C MET A 1 -4.89 -21.91 -1.78
N LYS A 2 -5.20 -20.94 -0.90
CA LYS A 2 -4.57 -19.61 -0.93
C LYS A 2 -3.07 -19.73 -0.64
N SER A 3 -2.27 -18.80 -1.18
CA SER A 3 -0.81 -18.79 -0.99
C SER A 3 -0.40 -18.64 0.48
N SER A 4 -1.18 -17.93 1.29
CA SER A 4 -1.00 -17.81 2.74
C SER A 4 -1.03 -19.17 3.44
N VAL A 5 -2.05 -19.98 3.14
CA VAL A 5 -2.23 -21.32 3.75
C VAL A 5 -1.11 -22.27 3.33
N ARG A 6 -0.60 -22.15 2.09
CA ARG A 6 0.57 -22.93 1.67
C ARG A 6 1.83 -22.55 2.46
N ARG A 7 2.03 -21.28 2.81
CA ARG A 7 3.16 -20.87 3.65
C ARG A 7 3.04 -21.44 5.06
N GLU A 8 1.85 -21.39 5.66
CA GLU A 8 1.58 -21.98 6.97
C GLU A 8 1.84 -23.50 6.99
N LEU A 9 1.46 -24.22 5.93
CA LEU A 9 1.78 -25.65 5.82
C LEU A 9 3.29 -25.94 5.71
N VAL A 10 4.05 -25.07 5.03
CA VAL A 10 5.51 -25.20 4.98
C VAL A 10 6.09 -24.99 6.37
N ASP A 11 5.63 -23.98 7.11
CA ASP A 11 6.07 -23.72 8.49
C ASP A 11 5.75 -24.91 9.40
N TYR A 12 4.54 -25.47 9.28
CA TYR A 12 4.14 -26.68 10.00
C TYR A 12 5.05 -27.86 9.68
N ALA A 13 5.32 -28.14 8.40
CA ALA A 13 6.16 -29.25 7.99
C ALA A 13 7.60 -29.13 8.53
N VAL A 14 8.18 -27.92 8.47
CA VAL A 14 9.54 -27.66 9.00
C VAL A 14 9.55 -27.85 10.51
N ASN A 15 8.57 -27.30 11.23
CA ASN A 15 8.55 -27.30 12.70
C ASN A 15 8.21 -28.69 13.28
N THR A 16 7.25 -29.41 12.70
CA THR A 16 6.78 -30.70 13.21
C THR A 16 7.66 -31.86 12.77
N HIS A 17 8.17 -31.84 11.54
CA HIS A 17 8.92 -32.96 10.98
C HIS A 17 10.43 -32.68 10.84
N THR A 18 10.92 -31.51 11.27
CA THR A 18 12.35 -31.12 11.20
C THR A 18 12.97 -31.30 9.80
N VAL A 19 12.15 -31.15 8.75
CA VAL A 19 12.61 -31.25 7.37
C VAL A 19 13.20 -29.93 6.89
N SER A 20 14.14 -30.00 5.94
CA SER A 20 14.69 -28.79 5.33
C SER A 20 13.61 -27.99 4.59
N LEU A 21 13.76 -26.66 4.56
CA LEU A 21 12.80 -25.76 3.92
C LEU A 21 12.54 -26.13 2.45
N ARG A 22 13.58 -26.54 1.72
CA ARG A 22 13.46 -27.02 0.34
C ARG A 22 12.56 -28.24 0.22
N ARG A 23 12.70 -29.20 1.15
CA ARG A 23 11.89 -30.42 1.18
C ARG A 23 10.44 -30.11 1.56
N ALA A 24 10.22 -29.26 2.56
CA ALA A 24 8.89 -28.79 2.94
C ALA A 24 8.18 -28.06 1.78
N CYS A 25 8.86 -27.13 1.12
CA CYS A 25 8.32 -26.41 -0.05
C CYS A 25 7.95 -27.36 -1.20
N LYS A 26 8.77 -28.38 -1.47
CA LYS A 26 8.51 -29.39 -2.50
C LYS A 26 7.29 -30.25 -2.19
N VAL A 27 7.10 -30.64 -0.93
CA VAL A 27 5.94 -31.43 -0.47
C VAL A 27 4.65 -30.63 -0.55
N VAL A 28 4.68 -29.35 -0.17
CA VAL A 28 3.50 -28.46 -0.19
C VAL A 28 3.20 -27.93 -1.61
N GLY A 29 4.17 -27.97 -2.51
CA GLY A 29 4.04 -27.50 -3.90
C GLY A 29 4.12 -25.98 -4.04
N ILE A 30 5.01 -25.34 -3.28
CA ILE A 30 5.34 -23.91 -3.38
C ILE A 30 6.81 -23.75 -3.76
N SER A 31 7.15 -22.75 -4.59
CA SER A 31 8.56 -22.48 -4.88
C SER A 31 9.25 -21.81 -3.69
N ASP A 32 10.52 -22.15 -3.47
CA ASP A 32 11.34 -21.58 -2.39
C ASP A 32 11.45 -20.05 -2.49
N SER A 33 11.54 -19.52 -3.72
CA SER A 33 11.58 -18.07 -3.97
C SER A 33 10.30 -17.35 -3.52
N VAL A 34 9.13 -17.96 -3.78
CA VAL A 34 7.84 -17.39 -3.36
C VAL A 34 7.67 -17.52 -1.85
N TYR A 35 8.14 -18.60 -1.22
CA TYR A 35 8.10 -18.72 0.24
C TYR A 35 9.00 -17.67 0.90
N ARG A 36 10.25 -17.51 0.42
CA ARG A 36 11.23 -16.57 0.97
C ARG A 36 10.90 -15.11 0.73
N TYR A 37 10.12 -14.79 -0.29
CA TYR A 37 9.74 -13.42 -0.58
C TYR A 37 8.97 -12.78 0.59
N LYS A 38 9.59 -11.79 1.22
CA LYS A 38 8.96 -10.89 2.18
C LYS A 38 8.85 -9.51 1.53
N PRO A 39 7.67 -8.86 1.55
CA PRO A 39 7.54 -7.49 1.09
C PRO A 39 8.45 -6.58 1.91
N ASP A 40 9.23 -5.74 1.24
CA ASP A 40 10.07 -4.73 1.89
C ASP A 40 9.23 -3.47 2.16
N SER A 41 8.95 -3.20 3.45
CA SER A 41 8.23 -2.00 3.89
C SER A 41 9.13 -0.79 4.10
N GLN A 42 10.45 -0.97 4.31
CA GLN A 42 11.39 0.16 4.48
C GLN A 42 11.55 0.95 3.19
N SER A 43 11.38 0.29 2.04
CA SER A 43 11.45 0.97 0.75
C SER A 43 10.55 2.21 0.69
N ASP A 44 9.37 2.19 1.35
CA ASP A 44 8.32 3.20 1.19
C ASP A 44 8.56 4.53 1.92
N GLU A 45 9.53 4.60 2.83
CA GLU A 45 9.82 5.81 3.61
C GLU A 45 10.02 7.05 2.73
N GLY A 46 10.82 6.93 1.66
CA GLY A 46 11.05 8.04 0.74
C GLY A 46 9.77 8.51 0.03
N VAL A 47 8.88 7.58 -0.30
CA VAL A 47 7.58 7.90 -0.92
C VAL A 47 6.67 8.59 0.08
N ILE A 48 6.66 8.13 1.34
CA ILE A 48 5.87 8.71 2.43
C ILE A 48 6.27 10.16 2.68
N VAL A 49 7.57 10.43 2.83
CA VAL A 49 8.09 11.78 3.09
C VAL A 49 7.71 12.73 1.96
N ALA A 50 8.00 12.36 0.71
CA ALA A 50 7.72 13.22 -0.44
C ALA A 50 6.22 13.45 -0.66
N LEU A 51 5.37 12.43 -0.41
CA LEU A 51 3.91 12.58 -0.48
C LEU A 51 3.38 13.50 0.61
N LYS A 52 3.86 13.38 1.86
CA LYS A 52 3.44 14.25 2.96
C LYS A 52 3.80 15.69 2.66
N GLU A 53 5.04 15.98 2.32
CA GLU A 53 5.49 17.34 1.97
C GLU A 53 4.67 17.94 0.82
N SER A 54 4.45 17.15 -0.24
CA SER A 54 3.66 17.60 -1.39
C SER A 54 2.19 17.84 -1.03
N SER A 55 1.62 17.03 -0.14
CA SER A 55 0.22 17.15 0.30
C SER A 55 0.00 18.36 1.23
N GLU A 56 0.99 18.69 2.06
CA GLU A 56 0.97 19.87 2.92
C GLU A 56 1.13 21.15 2.11
N ARG A 57 2.04 21.14 1.12
CA ARG A 57 2.24 22.28 0.21
C ARG A 57 1.06 22.49 -0.73
N TYR A 58 0.44 21.43 -1.23
CA TYR A 58 -0.66 21.48 -2.19
C TYR A 58 -1.93 20.78 -1.67
N PRO A 59 -2.59 21.34 -0.65
CA PRO A 59 -3.73 20.69 0.01
C PRO A 59 -4.87 20.38 -0.96
N ALA A 60 -5.16 21.26 -1.93
CA ALA A 60 -6.27 21.06 -2.87
C ALA A 60 -6.01 19.97 -3.93
N TYR A 61 -4.80 19.42 -4.00
CA TYR A 61 -4.41 18.49 -5.06
C TYR A 61 -4.77 17.06 -4.70
N GLY A 62 -5.45 16.38 -5.62
CA GLY A 62 -5.63 14.93 -5.57
C GLY A 62 -4.43 14.18 -6.14
N PHE A 63 -4.48 12.84 -6.07
CA PHE A 63 -3.43 11.94 -6.49
C PHE A 63 -2.81 12.26 -7.87
N SER A 64 -3.62 12.47 -8.91
CA SER A 64 -3.11 12.75 -10.27
C SER A 64 -2.22 14.00 -10.34
N LYS A 65 -2.57 15.05 -9.58
CA LYS A 65 -1.76 16.28 -9.52
C LYS A 65 -0.49 16.06 -8.69
N LEU A 66 -0.60 15.40 -7.54
CA LEU A 66 0.56 15.08 -6.70
C LEU A 66 1.57 14.16 -7.42
N LEU A 67 1.09 13.17 -8.18
CA LEU A 67 1.95 12.32 -9.01
C LEU A 67 2.76 13.15 -10.02
N LYS A 68 2.16 14.17 -10.64
CA LYS A 68 2.85 15.07 -11.57
C LYS A 68 3.89 15.94 -10.84
N VAL A 69 3.59 16.40 -9.63
CA VAL A 69 4.55 17.15 -8.78
C VAL A 69 5.76 16.27 -8.45
N LEU A 70 5.53 15.05 -7.97
CA LEU A 70 6.61 14.11 -7.64
C LEU A 70 7.49 13.79 -8.87
N ARG A 71 6.88 13.67 -10.06
CA ARG A 71 7.62 13.46 -11.31
C ARG A 71 8.50 14.66 -11.67
N ARG A 72 8.00 15.89 -11.48
CA ARG A 72 8.77 17.12 -11.72
C ARG A 72 9.92 17.30 -10.73
N GLN A 73 9.77 16.78 -9.51
CA GLN A 73 10.84 16.70 -8.50
C GLN A 73 11.88 15.61 -8.80
N GLY A 74 11.74 14.86 -9.91
CA GLY A 74 12.70 13.85 -10.33
C GLY A 74 12.42 12.43 -9.80
N HIS A 75 11.38 12.22 -9.00
CA HIS A 75 11.06 10.90 -8.49
C HIS A 75 10.49 9.99 -9.60
N ARG A 76 11.19 8.88 -9.90
CA ARG A 76 10.80 7.88 -10.93
C ARG A 76 10.02 6.68 -10.39
N TRP A 77 9.50 6.74 -9.17
CA TRP A 77 8.77 5.62 -8.54
C TRP A 77 7.53 5.19 -9.32
N ASN A 78 7.18 3.90 -9.28
CA ASN A 78 5.99 3.38 -9.96
C ASN A 78 4.70 4.04 -9.42
N HIS A 79 3.78 4.46 -10.30
CA HIS A 79 2.53 5.09 -9.91
C HIS A 79 1.66 4.20 -9.01
N LYS A 80 1.67 2.87 -9.20
CA LYS A 80 0.94 1.92 -8.35
C LYS A 80 1.45 1.93 -6.91
N ARG A 81 2.77 2.05 -6.77
CA ARG A 81 3.44 2.11 -5.47
C ARG A 81 3.09 3.40 -4.73
N ILE A 82 3.18 4.54 -5.42
CA ILE A 82 2.78 5.84 -4.86
C ILE A 82 1.29 5.82 -4.48
N TYR A 83 0.43 5.25 -5.32
CA TYR A 83 -1.00 5.17 -5.04
C TYR A 83 -1.33 4.30 -3.82
N ARG A 84 -0.65 3.16 -3.66
CA ARG A 84 -0.78 2.33 -2.46
C ARG A 84 -0.46 3.14 -1.19
N VAL A 85 0.71 3.77 -1.16
CA VAL A 85 1.14 4.59 -0.01
C VAL A 85 0.19 5.77 0.22
N TYR A 86 -0.29 6.43 -0.84
CA TYR A 86 -1.26 7.51 -0.77
C TYR A 86 -2.58 7.09 -0.08
N CYS A 87 -3.06 5.88 -0.39
CA CYS A 87 -4.24 5.29 0.25
C CYS A 87 -3.97 4.86 1.69
N GLU A 88 -2.81 4.27 1.98
CA GLU A 88 -2.39 3.90 3.35
C GLU A 88 -2.28 5.14 4.26
N LEU A 89 -1.80 6.27 3.72
CA LEU A 89 -1.78 7.58 4.39
C LEU A 89 -3.16 8.25 4.46
N LYS A 90 -4.22 7.61 3.94
CA LYS A 90 -5.61 8.11 3.89
C LYS A 90 -5.75 9.49 3.22
N LEU A 91 -4.84 9.84 2.31
CA LEU A 91 -4.90 11.10 1.55
C LEU A 91 -6.00 11.09 0.47
N ASN A 92 -6.59 9.93 0.21
CA ASN A 92 -7.74 9.73 -0.68
C ASN A 92 -9.08 10.14 -0.05
N MET A 93 -9.12 10.47 1.23
CA MET A 93 -10.36 10.87 1.90
C MET A 93 -10.96 12.12 1.25
N ARG A 94 -12.24 12.03 0.92
CA ARG A 94 -12.98 13.17 0.35
C ARG A 94 -13.03 14.28 1.39
N ARG A 95 -12.52 15.46 1.04
CA ARG A 95 -12.69 16.65 1.89
C ARG A 95 -14.18 16.88 2.11
N LYS A 96 -14.58 17.08 3.38
CA LYS A 96 -15.96 17.43 3.70
C LYS A 96 -16.30 18.71 2.94
N GLY A 97 -17.29 18.62 2.06
CA GLY A 97 -17.86 19.81 1.43
C GLY A 97 -18.47 20.72 2.50
N LYS A 98 -18.54 22.02 2.22
CA LYS A 98 -19.26 22.94 3.10
C LYS A 98 -20.72 22.48 3.20
N LYS A 99 -21.21 22.28 4.43
CA LYS A 99 -22.64 22.00 4.66
C LYS A 99 -23.41 23.25 4.23
N ARG A 100 -24.37 23.09 3.32
CA ARG A 100 -25.27 24.20 2.96
C ARG A 100 -26.02 24.61 4.24
N LEU A 101 -25.98 25.89 4.57
CA LEU A 101 -26.82 26.42 5.65
C LEU A 101 -28.29 26.29 5.20
N PRO A 102 -29.22 25.96 6.12
CA PRO A 102 -30.64 25.97 5.80
C PRO A 102 -31.04 27.38 5.34
N ASN A 103 -31.97 27.45 4.39
CA ASN A 103 -32.45 28.72 3.89
C ASN A 103 -33.13 29.47 5.05
N ARG A 104 -32.76 30.74 5.28
CA ARG A 104 -33.29 31.53 6.42
C ARG A 104 -34.78 31.85 6.29
N SER A 105 -35.32 31.75 5.08
CA SER A 105 -36.72 31.93 4.76
C SER A 105 -37.16 30.80 3.85
N PRO A 106 -37.72 29.70 4.38
CA PRO A 106 -38.34 28.69 3.53
C PRO A 106 -39.56 29.32 2.83
N ALA A 107 -39.69 29.08 1.52
CA ALA A 107 -40.94 29.38 0.82
C ALA A 107 -42.07 28.50 1.40
N PRO A 108 -43.32 29.00 1.46
CA PRO A 108 -44.46 28.24 1.93
C PRO A 108 -44.73 26.99 1.10
#